data_AF-U6D3M7-F1
#
_entry.id   AF-U6D3M7-F1
#
_cell.length_a   1.000
_cell.length_b   1.000
_cell.length_c   1.000
_cell.angle_alpha   90.00
_cell.angle_beta   90.00
_cell.angle_gamma   90.00
#
_symmetry.space_group_name_H-M   'P 1'
#
loop_
_entity.id
_entity.type
_entity.pdbx_description
1 polymer ?
#
loop_
_entity_poly.entity_id
_entity_poly.type
_entity_poly.pdbx_seq_one_letter_code
_entity_poly.pdbx_strand_id
1 'polypeptide(L)' 'RIGVSVLVLYPCEHRTSSRAFLLLGKYVMVMGVVQECSPEPCLQAVKMTDLSDNPIHESMWELEVEDLQRHLP' A
#
# COMPACT_ATOMS: atom_id res chain seq x y z
N ARG A 1 11.90 9.94 3.91
CA ARG A 1 12.07 8.87 2.90
C ARG A 1 10.68 8.47 2.44
N ILE A 2 10.38 8.58 1.15
CA ILE A 2 9.08 8.18 0.60
C ILE A 2 9.15 6.67 0.41
N GLY A 3 8.37 5.91 1.18
CA GLY A 3 8.24 4.46 1.00
C GLY A 3 7.07 4.19 0.07
N VAL A 4 7.26 3.35 -0.95
CA VAL A 4 6.15 2.76 -1.70
C VAL A 4 5.79 1.47 -0.98
N SER A 5 4.60 1.40 -0.42
CA SER A 5 4.07 0.17 0.18
C SER A 5 2.69 -0.03 -0.38
N VAL A 6 2.47 -1.17 -1.05
CA VAL A 6 1.12 -1.64 -1.31
C VAL A 6 0.56 -2.18 0.00
N LEU A 7 -0.41 -1.46 0.55
CA LEU A 7 -1.20 -1.94 1.68
C LEU A 7 -2.32 -2.81 1.11
N VAL A 8 -2.16 -4.12 1.22
CA VAL A 8 -3.31 -5.04 1.20
C VAL A 8 -3.99 -4.86 2.55
N LEU A 9 -5.11 -4.12 2.57
CA LEU A 9 -5.88 -3.90 3.80
C LEU A 9 -6.56 -5.22 4.21
N TYR A 10 -5.87 -6.01 5.03
CA TYR A 10 -6.54 -6.94 5.95
C TYR A 10 -7.36 -6.11 6.96
N PRO A 11 -8.48 -6.63 7.49
CA PRO A 11 -9.38 -5.87 8.34
C PRO A 11 -8.64 -5.28 9.55
N CYS A 12 -8.33 -3.98 9.47
CA CYS A 12 -7.77 -3.22 10.58
C CYS A 12 -8.95 -2.80 11.47
N GLU A 13 -9.21 -3.57 12.51
CA GLU A 13 -10.40 -3.43 13.36
C GLU A 13 -10.43 -2.18 14.27
N HIS A 14 -9.53 -1.20 14.08
CA HIS A 14 -9.40 -0.11 15.06
C HIS A 14 -9.51 1.33 14.53
N ARG A 15 -9.78 1.56 13.23
CA ARG A 15 -10.07 2.92 12.75
C ARG A 15 -10.96 2.95 11.52
N THR A 16 -12.25 2.80 11.75
CA THR A 16 -13.30 2.88 10.73
C THR A 16 -13.56 4.31 10.30
N SER A 17 -12.69 4.87 9.44
CA SER A 17 -13.10 5.98 8.57
C SER A 17 -13.92 5.40 7.42
N SER A 18 -15.05 6.01 7.07
CA SER A 18 -15.96 5.58 5.99
C SER A 18 -15.27 5.34 4.64
N ARG A 19 -14.09 5.93 4.41
CA ARG A 19 -13.25 5.69 3.22
C ARG A 19 -12.58 4.31 3.21
N ALA A 20 -12.25 3.73 4.36
CA ALA A 20 -11.60 2.42 4.44
C ALA A 20 -12.55 1.29 4.01
N PHE A 21 -13.85 1.42 4.28
CA PHE A 21 -14.87 0.46 3.83
C PHE A 21 -15.02 0.40 2.31
N LEU A 22 -14.77 1.50 1.60
CA LEU A 22 -14.85 1.54 0.12
C LEU A 22 -13.73 0.78 -0.58
N LEU A 23 -12.69 0.38 0.16
CA LEU A 23 -11.51 -0.31 -0.37
C LEU A 23 -11.47 -1.79 0.00
N LEU A 24 -12.46 -2.30 0.73
CA LEU A 24 -12.47 -3.70 1.15
C LEU A 24 -12.54 -4.61 -0.08
N GLY A 25 -11.53 -5.48 -0.24
CA GLY A 25 -11.40 -6.37 -1.41
C GLY A 25 -10.82 -5.72 -2.66
N LYS A 26 -10.31 -4.49 -2.58
CA LYS A 26 -9.62 -3.81 -3.68
C LYS A 26 -8.11 -3.90 -3.53
N TYR A 27 -7.42 -4.14 -4.64
CA TYR A 27 -5.96 -4.03 -4.72
C TYR A 27 -5.60 -2.59 -5.09
N VAL A 28 -4.94 -1.87 -4.18
CA VAL A 28 -4.67 -0.43 -4.34
C VAL A 28 -3.21 -0.09 -4.12
N MET A 29 -2.71 0.86 -4.91
CA MET A 29 -1.41 1.48 -4.67
C MET A 29 -1.58 2.76 -3.86
N VAL A 30 -0.77 2.93 -2.82
CA VAL A 30 -0.77 4.11 -1.96
C VAL A 30 0.59 4.79 -2.04
N MET A 31 0.59 6.06 -2.47
CA MET A 31 1.72 6.96 -2.24
C MET A 31 1.45 7.73 -0.96
N GLY A 32 2.40 7.72 -0.03
CA GLY A 32 2.24 8.38 1.26
C GLY A 32 3.54 8.80 1.91
N VAL A 33 3.40 9.56 3.00
CA VAL A 33 4.49 9.92 3.89
C VAL A 33 4.49 8.94 5.07
N VAL A 34 5.63 8.30 5.33
CA VAL A 34 5.81 7.40 6.47
C VAL A 34 5.72 8.19 7.78
N GLN A 35 4.82 7.76 8.66
CA GLN A 35 4.61 8.34 10.00
C GLN A 35 5.27 7.49 11.08
N GLU A 36 5.07 6.17 11.02
CA GLU A 36 5.57 5.20 11.98
C GLU A 36 5.87 3.87 11.27
N CYS A 37 6.81 3.08 11.79
CA CYS A 37 7.16 1.77 11.24
C CYS A 37 7.04 0.63 12.25
N SER A 38 6.92 0.93 13.54
CA SER A 38 6.92 -0.05 14.62
C SER A 38 6.06 0.45 15.77
N PRO A 39 5.16 -0.37 16.35
CA PRO A 39 4.97 -1.79 16.08
C PRO A 39 4.28 -2.09 14.72
N GLU A 40 3.56 -1.11 14.17
CA GLU A 40 2.87 -1.23 12.88
C GLU A 40 3.25 -0.07 11.95
N PRO A 41 3.35 -0.31 10.63
CA PRO A 41 3.63 0.75 9.68
C PRO A 41 2.40 1.64 9.46
N CYS A 42 2.58 2.95 9.66
CA CYS A 42 1.57 3.98 9.45
C CYS A 42 1.99 4.94 8.32
N LEU A 43 1.11 5.14 7.33
CA LEU A 43 1.30 6.09 6.23
C LEU A 43 0.22 7.18 6.25
N GLN A 44 0.63 8.42 6.05
CA GLN A 44 -0.30 9.49 5.64
C GLN A 44 -0.42 9.47 4.11
N ALA A 45 -1.59 9.07 3.61
CA ALA A 45 -1.83 8.94 2.18
C ALA A 45 -1.85 10.32 1.48
N VAL A 46 -1.11 10.41 0.38
CA VAL A 46 -1.09 11.56 -0.55
C VAL A 46 -1.90 11.23 -1.80
N LYS A 47 -1.71 10.01 -2.34
CA LYS A 47 -2.44 9.52 -3.50
C LYS A 47 -2.77 8.04 -3.33
N MET A 48 -3.97 7.66 -3.76
CA MET A 48 -4.39 6.26 -3.85
C MET A 48 -4.91 5.99 -5.26
N THR A 49 -4.60 4.81 -5.79
CA THR A 49 -5.03 4.37 -7.12
C THR A 49 -5.58 2.95 -7.03
N ASP A 50 -6.78 2.71 -7.57
CA ASP A 50 -7.33 1.35 -7.73
C ASP A 50 -6.58 0.64 -8.85
N LEU A 51 -6.04 -0.54 -8.56
CA LEU A 51 -5.33 -1.41 -9.49
C LEU A 51 -6.02 -2.76 -9.67
N SER A 52 -7.22 -2.92 -9.11
CA SER A 52 -7.96 -4.20 -9.10
C SER A 52 -8.36 -4.71 -10.49
N ASP A 53 -8.38 -3.84 -11.50
CA ASP A 53 -8.79 -4.20 -12.86
C ASP A 53 -7.77 -5.10 -13.57
N ASN A 54 -6.51 -5.11 -13.12
CA ASN A 54 -5.46 -5.92 -13.71
C ASN A 54 -4.72 -6.74 -12.64
N PRO A 55 -4.92 -8.08 -12.57
CA PRO A 55 -4.33 -8.94 -11.54
C PRO A 55 -2.80 -9.07 -11.66
N ILE A 56 -2.22 -8.64 -12.79
CA ILE A 56 -0.76 -8.61 -12.97
C ILE A 56 -0.10 -7.71 -11.93
N HIS A 57 -0.75 -6.61 -11.53
CA HIS A 57 -0.20 -5.69 -10.52
C HIS A 57 0.01 -6.38 -9.17
N GLU A 58 -0.94 -7.23 -8.76
CA GLU A 58 -0.80 -8.01 -7.52
C GLU A 58 0.31 -9.06 -7.63
N SER A 59 0.38 -9.77 -8.75
CA SER A 59 1.36 -10.84 -8.94
C SER A 59 2.80 -10.34 -9.13
N MET A 60 2.99 -9.14 -9.69
CA MET A 60 4.31 -8.58 -9.97
C MET A 60 4.88 -7.71 -8.86
N TRP A 61 4.07 -7.24 -7.91
CA TRP A 61 4.49 -6.23 -6.94
C TRP A 61 5.75 -6.61 -6.15
N GLU A 62 5.84 -7.86 -5.68
CA GLU A 62 7.02 -8.32 -4.94
C GLU A 62 8.29 -8.23 -5.79
N LEU A 63 8.21 -8.63 -7.07
CA LEU A 63 9.34 -8.55 -8.01
C LEU A 63 9.73 -7.11 -8.29
N GLU A 64 8.75 -6.21 -8.48
CA GLU A 64 9.01 -4.78 -8.69
C GLU A 64 9.70 -4.14 -7.49
N VAL A 65 9.29 -4.50 -6.26
CA VAL A 65 9.93 -4.01 -5.03
C VAL A 65 11.35 -4.53 -4.91
N GLU A 66 11.57 -5.83 -5.11
CA GLU A 66 12.89 -6.42 -5.03
C GLU A 66 13.85 -5.82 -6.07
N ASP A 67 13.38 -5.68 -7.32
CA ASP A 67 14.16 -5.09 -8.40
C ASP A 67 14.54 -3.65 -8.07
N LEU A 68 13.59 -2.85 -7.58
CA LEU A 68 13.85 -1.47 -7.17
C LEU A 68 14.90 -1.42 -6.04
N GLN A 69 14.76 -2.27 -5.02
CA GLN A 69 15.72 -2.32 -3.90
C GLN A 69 17.13 -2.71 -4.34
N ARG A 70 17.26 -3.60 -5.33
CA ARG A 70 18.57 -4.00 -5.89
C ARG A 70 19.25 -2.88 -6.68
N HIS A 71 18.48 -1.97 -7.26
CA HIS A 71 18.98 -0.87 -8.08
C HIS A 71 19.14 0.46 -7.33
N LEU A 72 18.76 0.51 -6.05
CA LEU A 72 18.99 1.68 -5.20
C LEU A 72 20.39 1.63 -4.56
N PRO A 73 21.15 2.75 -4.57
CA PRO A 73 22.50 2.82 -4.01
C PRO A 73 22.53 2.76 -2.47
#